data_AF-A0A817HNP4-F1
#
_entry.id   AF-A0A817HNP4-F1
#
_cell.length_a   1.000
_cell.length_b   1.000
_cell.length_c   1.000
_cell.angle_alpha   90.00
_cell.angle_beta   90.00
_cell.angle_gamma   90.00
#
_symmetry.space_group_name_H-M   'P 1'
#
loop_
_entity.id
_entity.type
_entity.pdbx_description
1 polymer ?
#
loop_
_entity_poly.entity_id
_entity_poly.type
_entity_poly.pdbx_seq_one_letter_code
_entity_poly.pdbx_strand_id
1 'polypeptide(L)'
;MTYALVNYGCFDVSLAKASGWRSDFRYYNKWLALTRALLCVTVMFIINRWAALITFVVNSRIFLYVRRTKLEINWGSSVQARAYRRVQYATHKLDNIQGHVKNVRP
;
A
#
# COMPACT_ATOMS: atom_id res chain seq x y z
N MET A 1 -2.12 -12.54 13.82
CA MET A 1 -1.47 -11.25 13.54
C MET A 1 -0.94 -11.21 12.12
N THR A 2 -0.15 -12.20 11.69
CA THR A 2 0.38 -12.31 10.32
C THR A 2 -0.72 -12.24 9.26
N TYR A 3 -1.80 -13.02 9.41
CA TYR A 3 -2.94 -12.96 8.48
C TYR A 3 -3.63 -11.59 8.47
N ALA A 4 -3.72 -10.89 9.61
CA ALA A 4 -4.28 -9.54 9.67
C ALA A 4 -3.39 -8.54 8.91
N LEU A 5 -2.07 -8.60 9.11
CA LEU A 5 -1.10 -7.74 8.44
C LEU A 5 -1.06 -7.97 6.93
N VAL A 6 -1.10 -9.21 6.47
CA VAL A 6 -1.13 -9.54 5.04
C VAL A 6 -2.42 -9.01 4.39
N ASN A 7 -3.58 -9.27 5.00
CA ASN A 7 -4.86 -8.79 4.46
C ASN A 7 -4.94 -7.24 4.46
N TYR A 8 -4.44 -6.60 5.53
CA TYR A 8 -4.34 -5.14 5.59
C TYR A 8 -3.35 -4.58 4.56
N GLY A 9 -2.20 -5.21 4.36
CA GLY A 9 -1.22 -4.82 3.34
C GLY A 9 -1.81 -4.91 1.93
N CYS A 10 -2.53 -5.99 1.62
CA CYS A 10 -3.27 -6.11 0.35
C CYS A 10 -4.30 -4.98 0.17
N PHE A 11 -4.99 -4.59 1.26
CA PHE A 11 -5.93 -3.47 1.24
C PHE A 11 -5.23 -2.13 1.02
N ASP A 12 -4.15 -1.83 1.75
CA ASP A 12 -3.39 -0.57 1.66
C ASP A 12 -2.76 -0.38 0.27
N VAL A 13 -2.12 -1.42 -0.27
CA VAL A 13 -1.54 -1.41 -1.62
C VAL A 13 -2.63 -1.22 -2.68
N SER A 14 -3.77 -1.89 -2.50
CA SER A 14 -4.93 -1.74 -3.38
C SER A 14 -5.56 -0.35 -3.31
N LEU A 15 -5.59 0.28 -2.14
CA LEU A 15 -6.09 1.63 -1.94
C LEU A 15 -5.14 2.66 -2.55
N ALA A 16 -3.84 2.48 -2.34
CA ALA A 16 -2.77 3.30 -2.88
C ALA A 16 -2.59 3.18 -4.40
N LYS A 17 -3.29 2.25 -5.07
CA LYS A 17 -3.14 1.93 -6.49
C LYS A 17 -1.65 1.82 -6.84
N ALA A 18 -0.89 1.01 -6.12
CA ALA A 18 0.53 0.83 -6.43
C ALA A 18 0.69 0.29 -7.87
N SER A 19 1.66 0.81 -8.64
CA SER A 19 1.84 0.45 -10.06
C SER A 19 2.17 -1.02 -10.30
N GLY A 20 2.75 -1.72 -9.32
CA GLY A 20 3.04 -3.16 -9.40
C GLY A 20 1.94 -4.09 -8.89
N TRP A 21 0.83 -3.56 -8.37
CA TRP A 21 -0.25 -4.38 -7.83
C TRP A 21 -1.29 -4.72 -8.90
N ARG A 22 -1.24 -5.95 -9.42
CA ARG A 22 -2.28 -6.54 -10.29
C ARG A 22 -3.09 -7.55 -9.49
N SER A 23 -4.24 -7.13 -8.96
CA SER A 23 -5.23 -8.06 -8.42
C SER A 23 -6.02 -8.71 -9.57
N ASP A 24 -5.45 -9.73 -10.19
CA ASP A 24 -6.07 -10.44 -11.33
C ASP A 24 -7.07 -11.53 -10.88
N PHE A 25 -7.27 -11.69 -9.57
CA PHE A 25 -8.23 -12.63 -9.02
C PHE A 25 -9.68 -12.11 -9.15
N ARG A 26 -10.52 -12.85 -9.88
CA ARG A 26 -11.91 -12.51 -10.19
C ARG A 26 -12.82 -12.27 -8.97
N TYR A 27 -12.49 -12.84 -7.81
CA TYR A 27 -13.23 -12.66 -6.55
C TYR A 27 -12.53 -11.74 -5.54
N TYR A 28 -11.48 -11.03 -5.95
CA TYR A 28 -10.77 -10.11 -5.06
C TYR A 28 -11.55 -8.81 -4.90
N ASN A 29 -11.94 -8.48 -3.67
CA ASN A 29 -12.50 -7.19 -3.29
C ASN A 29 -11.66 -6.58 -2.16
N LYS A 30 -11.28 -5.31 -2.30
CA LYS A 30 -10.51 -4.56 -1.29
C LYS A 30 -11.23 -4.57 0.07
N TRP A 31 -12.56 -4.39 0.04
CA TRP A 31 -13.39 -4.40 1.24
C TRP A 31 -13.40 -5.76 1.94
N LEU A 32 -13.33 -6.86 1.18
CA LEU A 32 -13.25 -8.22 1.72
C LEU A 32 -11.90 -8.47 2.43
N ALA A 33 -10.81 -7.90 1.92
CA ALA A 33 -9.51 -7.96 2.60
C ALA A 33 -9.56 -7.20 3.93
N LEU A 34 -10.23 -6.04 3.98
CA LEU A 34 -10.39 -5.25 5.20
C LEU A 34 -11.24 -5.98 6.25
N THR A 35 -12.36 -6.60 5.86
CA THR A 35 -13.21 -7.35 6.79
C THR A 35 -12.48 -8.56 7.36
N ARG A 36 -11.69 -9.28 6.56
CA ARG A 36 -10.85 -10.39 7.04
C ARG A 36 -9.76 -9.93 8.00
N ALA A 37 -9.13 -8.79 7.74
CA ALA A 37 -8.14 -8.23 8.64
C ALA A 37 -8.76 -7.88 10.00
N LEU A 38 -9.91 -7.21 9.99
CA LEU A 38 -10.65 -6.84 11.20
C LEU A 38 -11.08 -8.08 12.00
N LEU A 39 -11.66 -9.07 11.32
CA LEU A 39 -12.07 -10.33 11.95
C LEU A 39 -10.89 -11.03 12.64
N CYS A 40 -9.72 -11.08 12.00
CA CYS A 40 -8.53 -11.67 12.59
C CYS A 40 -8.07 -10.92 13.85
N VAL A 41 -8.13 -9.58 13.86
CA VAL A 41 -7.80 -8.78 15.04
C VAL A 41 -8.81 -9.03 16.16
N THR A 42 -10.10 -9.03 15.86
CA THR A 42 -11.17 -9.30 16.84
C THR A 42 -10.98 -10.66 17.51
N VAL A 43 -10.72 -11.71 16.72
CA VAL A 43 -10.48 -13.07 17.27
C VAL A 43 -9.24 -13.11 18.16
N MET A 44 -8.16 -12.39 17.82
CA MET A 44 -6.97 -12.32 18.68
C MET A 44 -7.27 -11.66 20.04
N PHE A 45 -8.09 -10.62 20.07
CA PHE A 45 -8.50 -9.97 21.32
C PHE A 45 -9.40 -10.86 22.19
N ILE A 46 -10.26 -11.67 21.56
CA ILE A 46 -11.14 -12.63 22.26
C ILE A 46 -10.31 -13.74 22.92
N ILE A 47 -9.29 -14.27 22.24
CA ILE A 47 -8.46 -15.37 22.75
C ILE A 47 -7.58 -14.92 23.93
N ASN A 48 -6.78 -13.87 23.73
CA ASN A 48 -5.91 -13.37 24.80
C ASN A 48 -5.53 -11.91 24.56
N ARG A 49 -6.18 -11.01 25.31
CA ARG A 49 -5.96 -9.56 25.21
C ARG A 49 -4.54 -9.13 25.56
N TRP A 50 -3.88 -9.77 26.53
CA TRP A 50 -2.52 -9.40 26.94
C TRP A 50 -1.49 -9.78 25.88
N ALA A 51 -1.58 -11.00 25.36
CA ALA A 51 -0.71 -11.45 24.26
C ALA A 51 -0.96 -10.62 22.99
N ALA A 52 -2.21 -10.27 22.69
CA ALA A 52 -2.55 -9.38 21.59
C ALA A 52 -1.87 -7.99 21.73
N LEU A 53 -1.94 -7.37 22.91
CA LEU A 53 -1.28 -6.08 23.14
C LEU A 53 0.24 -6.15 22.95
N ILE A 54 0.89 -7.17 23.51
CA ILE A 54 2.35 -7.34 23.37
C ILE A 54 2.75 -7.46 21.90
N THR A 55 2.06 -8.32 21.15
CA THR A 55 2.36 -8.53 19.72
C THR A 55 2.13 -7.26 18.89
N PHE A 56 1.06 -6.49 19.15
CA PHE A 56 0.84 -5.18 18.53
C PHE A 56 1.96 -4.19 18.84
N VAL A 57 2.42 -4.12 20.09
CA VAL A 57 3.51 -3.23 20.50
C VAL A 57 4.81 -3.61 19.77
N VAL A 58 5.20 -4.88 19.80
CA VAL A 58 6.43 -5.36 19.15
C VAL A 58 6.39 -5.07 17.65
N ASN A 59 5.29 -5.38 16.96
CA ASN A 59 5.14 -5.12 15.53
C ASN A 59 5.18 -3.63 15.21
N SER A 60 4.56 -2.78 16.04
CA SER A 60 4.60 -1.32 15.86
C SER A 60 6.01 -0.77 16.01
N ARG A 61 6.80 -1.29 16.96
CA ARG A 61 8.20 -0.90 17.17
C ARG A 61 9.07 -1.29 15.98
N ILE A 62 8.91 -2.52 15.48
CA ILE A 62 9.62 -2.98 14.27
C ILE A 62 9.22 -2.13 13.06
N PHE A 63 7.94 -1.87 12.86
CA PHE A 63 7.46 -1.04 11.75
C PHE A 63 8.03 0.39 11.82
N LEU A 64 8.04 1.01 13.00
CA LEU A 64 8.63 2.33 13.20
C LEU A 64 10.14 2.31 13.00
N TYR A 65 10.83 1.27 13.47
CA TYR A 65 12.26 1.09 13.25
C TYR A 65 12.57 1.01 11.76
N VAL A 66 11.92 0.11 11.02
CA VAL A 66 12.08 -0.02 9.57
C VAL A 66 11.73 1.28 8.84
N ARG A 67 10.71 2.01 9.29
CA ARG A 67 10.33 3.30 8.69
C ARG A 67 11.36 4.41 8.96
N ARG A 68 12.03 4.38 10.12
CA ARG A 68 13.03 5.38 10.53
C ARG A 68 14.40 5.09 9.94
N THR A 69 14.76 3.81 9.86
CA THR A 69 15.96 3.35 9.19
C THR A 69 15.76 3.56 7.69
N LYS A 70 16.23 4.68 7.15
CA LYS A 70 16.42 4.86 5.70
C LYS A 70 17.49 3.88 5.26
N LEU A 71 17.10 2.63 5.03
CA LEU A 71 17.97 1.63 4.44
C LEU A 71 18.37 2.17 3.06
N GLU A 72 19.64 2.54 2.87
CA GLU A 72 20.25 2.92 1.59
C GLU A 72 20.40 1.71 0.66
N ILE A 73 19.34 0.91 0.60
CA ILE A 73 19.29 -0.34 -0.14
C ILE A 73 18.07 -0.20 -1.04
N ASN A 74 18.28 -0.31 -2.34
CA ASN A 74 17.31 -0.02 -3.41
C ASN A 74 16.18 -1.07 -3.49
N TRP A 75 15.44 -1.33 -2.41
CA TRP A 75 14.31 -2.28 -2.37
C TRP A 75 13.07 -1.78 -3.14
N GLY A 76 13.20 -0.79 -4.02
CA GLY A 76 12.09 -0.15 -4.71
C GLY A 76 11.28 0.72 -3.74
N SER A 77 11.77 1.94 -3.48
CA SER A 77 11.06 2.89 -2.63
C SER A 77 9.65 3.13 -3.19
N SER A 78 8.62 2.85 -2.38
CA SER A 78 7.22 3.13 -2.74
C SER A 78 6.99 4.60 -3.12
N VAL A 79 7.88 5.50 -2.67
CA VAL A 79 7.90 6.92 -3.04
C VAL A 79 8.42 7.12 -4.47
N GLN A 80 9.50 6.45 -4.87
CA GLN A 80 10.01 6.46 -6.26
C GLN A 80 8.98 5.87 -7.22
N ALA A 81 8.34 4.76 -6.86
CA ALA A 81 7.29 4.15 -7.68
C ALA A 81 6.07 5.09 -7.87
N ARG A 82 5.68 5.83 -6.82
CA ARG A 82 4.62 6.86 -6.92
C ARG A 82 5.04 8.05 -7.76
N ALA A 83 6.27 8.54 -7.63
CA ALA A 83 6.80 9.63 -8.44
C ALA A 83 6.83 9.26 -9.93
N TYR A 84 7.33 8.06 -10.26
CA TYR A 84 7.34 7.55 -11.63
C TYR A 84 5.93 7.44 -12.23
N ARG A 85 4.97 6.90 -11.47
CA ARG A 85 3.56 6.83 -11.89
C ARG A 85 2.95 8.21 -12.13
N ARG A 86 3.31 9.20 -11.31
CA ARG A 86 2.81 10.57 -11.45
C ARG A 86 3.33 11.22 -12.74
N VAL A 87 4.59 11.01 -13.07
CA VAL A 87 5.19 11.48 -14.32
C VAL A 87 4.53 10.79 -15.51
N GLN A 88 4.42 9.46 -15.51
CA GLN A 88 3.79 8.71 -16.61
C GLN A 88 2.33 9.12 -16.85
N TYR A 89 1.55 9.30 -15.78
CA TYR A 89 0.17 9.78 -15.89
C TYR A 89 0.10 11.22 -16.41
N ALA A 90 1.00 12.09 -15.96
CA ALA A 90 1.08 13.46 -16.45
C ALA A 90 1.45 13.51 -17.94
N THR A 91 2.41 12.70 -18.39
CA THR A 91 2.80 12.60 -19.80
C THR A 91 1.67 12.06 -20.67
N HIS A 92 0.97 11.01 -20.25
CA HIS A 92 -0.18 10.48 -21.00
C HIS A 92 -1.35 11.48 -21.05
N LYS A 93 -1.52 12.28 -19.99
CA LYS A 93 -2.50 13.37 -19.98
C LYS A 93 -2.10 14.48 -20.94
N LEU A 94 -0.81 14.80 -21.03
CA LEU A 94 -0.27 15.79 -21.98
C LEU A 94 -0.43 15.32 -23.43
N ASP A 95 -0.25 14.03 -23.69
CA ASP A 95 -0.42 13.41 -25.01
C ASP A 95 -1.87 13.43 -25.51
N ASN A 96 -2.85 13.32 -24.59
CA ASN A 96 -4.28 13.41 -24.91
C ASN A 96 -4.83 14.84 -25.01
N ILE A 97 -4.02 15.87 -24.77
CA ILE A 97 -4.45 17.26 -25.03
C ILE A 97 -4.29 17.50 -26.53
N GLN A 98 -5.39 17.76 -27.23
CA GLN A 98 -5.38 18.14 -28.65
C GLN A 98 -4.39 19.29 -28.86
N GLY A 99 -3.47 19.11 -29.82
CA GLY A 99 -2.43 20.08 -30.15
C GLY A 99 -3.01 21.45 -30.46
N HIS A 100 -2.99 22.34 -29.48
CA HIS A 100 -3.38 23.72 -29.66
C HIS A 100 -2.12 24.56 -29.88
N VAL A 101 -2.17 25.54 -30.78
CA VAL A 101 -1.04 26.42 -31.18
C VAL A 101 -0.34 27.11 -29.99
N LYS A 102 -0.97 27.14 -28.81
CA LYS A 102 -0.40 27.70 -27.57
C LYS A 102 0.32 26.68 -26.66
N ASN A 103 0.42 25.42 -27.06
CA ASN A 103 1.06 24.36 -26.27
C ASN A 103 2.52 24.11 -26.68
N VAL A 104 3.06 24.93 -27.59
CA VAL A 104 4.46 24.89 -27.99
C VAL A 104 5.32 25.34 -26.81
N ARG A 105 6.15 24.44 -26.29
CA ARG A 105 7.25 24.76 -25.38
C ARG A 105 8.54 24.36 -26.09
N PRO A 106 9.61 25.18 -26.00
CA PRO A 106 10.89 24.87 -26.62
C PRO A 106 11.52 23.59 -26.06
#